data_AF-A0AAV4B9Z9-F1
#
_entry.id   AF-A0AAV4B9Z9-F1
#
_cell.length_a   1.000
_cell.length_b   1.000
_cell.length_c   1.000
_cell.angle_alpha   90.00
_cell.angle_beta   90.00
_cell.angle_gamma   90.00
#
_symmetry.space_group_name_H-M   'P 1'
#
loop_
_entity.id
_entity.type
_entity.pdbx_description
1 polymer ?
#
loop_
_entity_poly.entity_id
_entity_poly.type
_entity_poly.pdbx_seq_one_letter_code
_entity_poly.pdbx_strand_id
1 'polypeptide(L)' 'MQGRSPGNSHSLNTNKKIYLGGHLDAKVVTAGRFNSSYEGCVRTFKMGFTCVDHLLNEASEGVNIVQCE' A
#
# COMPACT_ATOMS: atom_id res chain seq x y z
N MET A 1 -15.58 11.63 -8.93
CA MET A 1 -14.69 12.77 -8.61
C MET A 1 -13.30 12.46 -9.14
N GLN A 2 -12.60 13.41 -9.75
CA GLN A 2 -11.22 13.22 -10.24
C GLN A 2 -10.31 14.21 -9.51
N GLY A 3 -9.35 13.69 -8.75
CA GLY A 3 -8.30 14.51 -8.13
C GLY A 3 -7.19 14.80 -9.14
N ARG A 4 -6.66 16.02 -9.14
CA ARG A 4 -5.51 16.43 -9.97
C ARG A 4 -4.43 17.00 -9.05
N SER A 5 -3.18 16.59 -9.25
CA SER A 5 -2.05 17.21 -8.54
C SER A 5 -1.93 18.69 -8.95
N PRO A 6 -1.79 19.62 -7.97
CA PRO A 6 -1.48 21.00 -8.29
C PRO A 6 -0.05 21.15 -8.80
N GLY A 7 0.22 22.20 -9.59
CA GLY A 7 1.54 22.49 -10.15
C GLY A 7 1.88 21.70 -11.42
N ASN A 8 3.16 21.76 -11.83
CA ASN A 8 3.64 21.22 -13.10
C ASN A 8 4.05 19.74 -13.04
N SER A 9 4.10 19.15 -11.85
CA SER A 9 4.52 17.77 -11.64
C SER A 9 3.31 16.84 -11.62
N HIS A 10 3.24 15.97 -12.64
CA HIS A 10 2.19 14.94 -12.76
C HIS A 10 2.74 13.51 -12.71
N SER A 11 4.08 13.36 -12.66
CA SER A 11 4.75 12.07 -12.53
C SER A 11 5.01 11.73 -11.07
N LEU A 12 4.93 10.44 -10.75
CA LEU A 12 5.27 9.89 -9.44
C LEU A 12 6.58 9.10 -9.55
N ASN A 13 7.61 9.49 -8.79
CA ASN A 13 8.87 8.76 -8.67
C ASN A 13 8.95 8.10 -7.28
N THR A 14 9.28 6.81 -7.22
CA THR A 14 9.33 6.04 -5.97
C THR A 14 10.42 4.98 -6.04
N ASN A 15 10.85 4.50 -4.86
CA ASN A 15 11.85 3.43 -4.72
C ASN A 15 11.26 2.01 -4.90
N LYS A 16 10.12 1.86 -5.58
CA LYS A 16 9.46 0.58 -5.94
C LYS A 16 9.04 -0.33 -4.78
N LYS A 17 8.99 0.17 -3.54
CA LYS A 17 8.44 -0.59 -2.40
C LYS A 17 6.97 -0.24 -2.19
N ILE A 18 6.15 -1.26 -1.92
CA ILE A 18 4.73 -1.13 -1.65
C ILE A 18 4.47 -1.80 -0.31
N TYR A 19 3.79 -1.08 0.58
CA TYR A 19 3.34 -1.60 1.86
C TYR A 19 1.83 -1.68 1.83
N LEU A 20 1.28 -2.85 2.17
CA LEU A 20 -0.16 -3.09 2.25
C LEU A 20 -0.52 -3.37 3.71
N GLY A 21 -1.64 -2.83 4.17
CA GLY A 21 -2.05 -2.93 5.57
C GLY A 21 -1.35 -1.91 6.47
N GLY A 22 -0.05 -1.70 6.34
CA GLY A 22 0.65 -0.69 7.14
C GLY A 22 2.17 -0.80 7.10
N HIS A 23 2.82 -0.08 8.01
CA HIS A 23 4.27 -0.12 8.22
C HIS A 23 4.56 0.07 9.71
N LEU A 24 5.61 -0.59 10.23
CA LEU A 24 6.01 -0.48 11.64
C LEU A 24 6.25 0.98 12.06
N ASP A 25 6.73 1.79 11.12
CA ASP A 25 6.88 3.24 11.28
C ASP A 25 6.03 4.01 10.25
N ALA A 26 4.71 3.81 10.29
CA ALA A 26 3.75 4.46 9.39
C ALA A 26 3.87 5.99 9.43
N LYS A 27 4.18 6.54 10.62
CA LYS A 27 4.35 7.97 10.81
C LYS A 27 5.54 8.50 10.00
N VAL A 28 6.69 7.84 10.04
CA VAL A 28 7.87 8.27 9.28
C VAL A 28 7.64 8.10 7.77
N VAL A 29 7.21 6.92 7.32
CA VAL A 29 7.10 6.65 5.87
C VAL A 29 5.98 7.42 5.17
N THR A 30 5.04 7.98 5.93
CA THR A 30 3.95 8.81 5.39
C THR A 30 4.05 10.28 5.78
N ALA A 31 5.22 10.71 6.29
CA ALA A 31 5.48 12.08 6.73
C ALA A 31 4.41 12.62 7.71
N GLY A 32 3.97 11.77 8.62
CA GLY A 32 2.99 12.09 9.65
C GLY A 32 1.53 12.03 9.20
N ARG A 33 1.23 11.69 7.94
CA ARG A 33 -0.14 11.61 7.43
C ARG A 33 -0.96 10.54 8.15
N PHE A 34 -0.37 9.39 8.43
CA PHE A 34 -1.02 8.28 9.12
C PHE A 34 -0.24 7.91 10.38
N ASN A 35 -0.96 7.62 11.46
CA ASN A 35 -0.39 7.21 12.75
C ASN A 35 -0.78 5.77 13.14
N SER A 36 -1.64 5.12 12.36
CA SER A 36 -2.12 3.76 12.59
C SER A 36 -2.09 2.97 11.28
N SER A 37 -2.04 1.65 11.43
CA SER A 37 -2.17 0.71 10.31
C SER A 37 -3.64 0.37 10.08
N TYR A 38 -3.93 -0.19 8.92
CA TYR A 38 -5.23 -0.76 8.57
C TYR A 38 -5.47 -2.07 9.32
N GLU A 39 -6.66 -2.21 9.88
CA GLU A 39 -7.15 -3.43 10.52
C GLU A 39 -8.39 -3.91 9.75
N GLY A 40 -8.30 -5.09 9.15
CA GLY A 40 -9.37 -5.65 8.33
C GLY A 40 -8.84 -6.53 7.18
N CYS A 41 -9.71 -6.76 6.20
CA CYS A 41 -9.47 -7.69 5.10
C CYS A 41 -9.17 -6.98 3.79
N VAL A 42 -8.04 -7.32 3.17
CA VAL A 42 -7.70 -6.88 1.81
C VAL A 42 -7.81 -8.06 0.84
N ARG A 43 -8.58 -7.87 -0.23
CA ARG A 43 -8.78 -8.84 -1.31
C ARG A 43 -8.74 -8.16 -2.66
N THR A 44 -8.44 -8.93 -3.71
CA THR A 44 -8.49 -8.47 -5.11
C THR A 44 -7.57 -7.28 -5.37
N PHE A 45 -6.27 -7.44 -5.07
CA PHE A 45 -5.28 -6.38 -5.28
C PHE A 45 -4.78 -6.35 -6.73
N LYS A 46 -4.78 -5.15 -7.33
CA LYS A 46 -4.24 -4.90 -8.67
C LYS A 46 -3.43 -3.62 -8.64
N MET A 47 -2.29 -3.61 -9.31
CA MET A 47 -1.46 -2.41 -9.47
C MET A 47 -1.04 -2.26 -10.93
N GLY A 48 -1.48 -1.18 -11.58
CA GLY A 48 -1.22 -0.97 -12.99
C GLY A 48 -1.77 -2.15 -13.81
N PHE A 49 -0.87 -2.82 -14.55
CA PHE A 49 -1.19 -4.01 -15.35
C PHE A 49 -0.91 -5.33 -14.60
N THR A 50 -0.48 -5.27 -13.34
CA THR A 50 -0.17 -6.45 -12.53
C THR A 50 -1.39 -6.88 -11.74
N CYS A 51 -1.82 -8.13 -11.96
CA CYS A 51 -2.75 -8.83 -11.09
C CYS A 51 -1.97 -9.57 -10.01
N VAL A 52 -2.39 -9.42 -8.75
CA VAL A 52 -1.82 -10.14 -7.62
C VAL A 52 -2.90 -11.07 -7.08
N ASP A 53 -2.87 -12.32 -7.56
CA ASP A 53 -3.93 -13.30 -7.27
C ASP A 53 -3.76 -13.89 -5.85
N HIS A 54 -2.52 -14.08 -5.40
CA HIS A 54 -2.19 -14.56 -4.06
C HIS A 54 -1.26 -13.60 -3.34
N LEU A 55 -1.83 -12.66 -2.58
CA LEU A 55 -1.09 -11.64 -1.84
C LEU A 55 0.01 -12.21 -0.94
N LEU A 56 -0.26 -13.32 -0.26
CA LEU A 56 0.71 -13.97 0.63
C LEU A 56 1.88 -14.63 -0.11
N ASN A 57 1.68 -15.04 -1.36
CA ASN A 57 2.74 -15.66 -2.17
C ASN A 57 3.63 -14.61 -2.85
N GLU A 58 3.04 -13.47 -3.20
CA GLU A 58 3.71 -12.36 -3.90
C GLU A 58 4.36 -11.36 -2.92
N ALA A 59 3.99 -11.39 -1.64
CA ALA A 59 4.57 -10.52 -0.63
C ALA A 59 6.03 -10.88 -0.35
N SER A 60 6.90 -9.87 -0.35
CA SER A 60 8.30 -10.04 0.08
C SER A 60 8.41 -10.27 1.58
N GLU A 61 7.55 -9.63 2.38
CA GLU A 61 7.52 -9.71 3.84
C GLU A 61 6.07 -9.58 4.33
N GLY A 62 5.75 -10.23 5.47
CA GLY A 62 4.43 -10.17 6.09
C GLY A 62 4.52 -10.26 7.62
N VAL A 63 3.78 -9.40 8.32
CA VAL A 63 3.74 -9.33 9.79
C VAL A 63 2.30 -9.28 10.26
N ASN A 64 1.94 -10.18 11.19
CA ASN A 64 0.58 -10.28 11.76
C ASN A 64 -0.52 -10.41 10.70
N ILE A 65 -0.23 -11.05 9.56
CA ILE A 65 -1.21 -11.29 8.50
C ILE A 65 -1.87 -12.63 8.76
N VAL A 66 -3.20 -12.62 8.81
CA VAL A 66 -4.03 -13.81 8.94
C VAL A 66 -5.01 -13.89 7.77
N GLN A 67 -5.45 -15.09 7.44
CA GLN A 67 -6.49 -15.26 6.45
C GLN A 67 -7.83 -14.80 7.03
N CYS A 68 -8.58 -14.04 6.24
CA CYS A 68 -9.93 -13.61 6.59
C CYS A 68 -10.87 -14.79 6.74
N GLU A 69 -11.87 -14.63 7.62
CA GLU A 69 -13.02 -15.53 7.75
C GLU A 69 -13.97 -15.44 6.54
#